data_AF-A0AAN6JIX3-F1
#
_entry.id   AF-A0AAN6JIX3-F1
#
_cell.length_a   1.000
_cell.length_b   1.000
_cell.length_c   1.000
_cell.angle_alpha   90.00
_cell.angle_beta   90.00
_cell.angle_gamma   90.00
#
_symmetry.space_group_name_H-M   'P 1'
#
loop_
_entity.id
_entity.type
_entity.pdbx_description
1 polymer ?
#
loop_
_entity_poly.entity_id
_entity_poly.type
_entity_poly.pdbx_seq_one_letter_code
_entity_poly.pdbx_strand_id
1 'polypeptide(L)'
;MRIATTLASTLASVLLGLALAPSHQHSFATAAPVQVQAQVQAEGASSSSPPLARGLTPIHIGGLTTYSNDPSYTLAAARTDLNKIMDWAGDSGRLSASQTTETLAAILDCANRYFPELPTKKIARAIMADIRAESDFSAGAVSPGRAGSGDSWGLLQVSQDGSRELTLFQDHARIKTSRAGALPDWPASSGSTLNVRALTKGDLLRPWINIHIATWVQANLGKTGSLDPYDWAAVNQGARSSTGGCARNMRTAYGSWVAGPHPDGQSSYLRSGDHISTPYLRRIVNGVSAISGKPLSLSWLEGLTLNAGVVDYH
;
A
#
# COMPACT_ATOMS: atom_id res chain seq x y z
N MET A 1 -20.42 -37.10 31.40
CA MET A 1 -20.15 -38.11 32.43
C MET A 1 -18.95 -38.92 31.97
N ARG A 2 -17.76 -38.65 32.58
CA ARG A 2 -16.54 -39.49 32.72
C ARG A 2 -15.88 -39.99 31.39
N ILE A 3 -14.57 -39.91 31.10
CA ILE A 3 -13.27 -40.04 31.81
C ILE A 3 -12.23 -39.39 30.84
N ALA A 4 -11.36 -38.41 31.14
CA ALA A 4 -10.28 -38.23 32.12
C ALA A 4 -9.07 -39.19 31.97
N THR A 5 -8.03 -38.79 31.23
CA THR A 5 -6.67 -39.31 31.45
C THR A 5 -5.63 -38.20 31.33
N THR A 6 -5.14 -37.81 32.50
CA THR A 6 -3.94 -37.00 32.75
C THR A 6 -2.71 -37.91 32.71
N LEU A 7 -1.56 -37.41 32.24
CA LEU A 7 -0.25 -37.84 32.74
C LEU A 7 0.74 -36.68 32.60
N ALA A 8 1.31 -36.34 33.75
CA ALA A 8 2.37 -35.37 33.95
C ALA A 8 3.67 -36.12 34.26
N SER A 9 4.82 -35.57 33.88
CA SER A 9 6.05 -35.73 34.67
C SER A 9 7.04 -34.60 34.40
N THR A 10 7.39 -33.98 35.51
CA THR A 10 8.45 -33.02 35.85
C THR A 10 9.87 -33.58 35.69
N LEU A 11 10.86 -32.71 35.47
CA LEU A 11 12.05 -32.61 36.32
C LEU A 11 12.79 -31.28 36.10
N ALA A 12 13.31 -30.75 37.21
CA ALA A 12 13.91 -29.43 37.41
C ALA A 12 15.38 -29.55 37.82
N SER A 13 16.10 -28.41 37.78
CA SER A 13 17.15 -27.93 38.72
C SER A 13 18.45 -27.51 38.00
N VAL A 14 18.86 -26.22 37.96
CA VAL A 14 19.44 -25.30 38.99
C VAL A 14 20.99 -25.25 38.94
N LEU A 15 21.53 -24.01 38.89
CA LEU A 15 22.75 -23.40 39.49
C LEU A 15 23.43 -22.44 38.47
N LEU A 16 23.49 -21.11 38.62
CA LEU A 16 23.97 -20.16 39.66
C LEU A 16 25.45 -19.76 39.51
N GLY A 17 25.70 -18.44 39.44
CA GLY A 17 26.99 -17.76 39.71
C GLY A 17 27.74 -17.29 38.46
N LEU A 18 28.40 -16.13 38.38
CA LEU A 18 28.75 -15.07 39.33
C LEU A 18 29.15 -13.81 38.51
N ALA A 19 29.02 -12.63 39.10
CA ALA A 19 29.39 -11.33 38.55
C ALA A 19 30.92 -11.13 38.43
N LEU A 20 31.36 -10.22 37.55
CA LEU A 20 32.53 -9.34 37.70
C LEU A 20 32.59 -8.27 36.59
N ALA A 21 32.76 -7.02 36.98
CA ALA A 21 33.22 -5.87 36.19
C ALA A 21 34.30 -5.15 37.04
N PRO A 22 35.01 -4.10 36.58
CA PRO A 22 35.42 -3.67 35.23
C PRO A 22 36.96 -3.53 35.13
N SER A 23 37.50 -3.17 33.96
CA SER A 23 38.90 -2.70 33.84
C SER A 23 39.01 -1.47 32.91
N HIS A 24 39.50 -0.38 33.49
CA HIS A 24 40.01 0.82 32.81
C HIS A 24 41.28 0.50 32.05
N GLN A 25 41.48 1.05 30.85
CA GLN A 25 42.75 1.67 30.44
C GLN A 25 42.54 2.79 29.41
N HIS A 26 43.33 3.85 29.61
CA HIS A 26 43.42 5.09 28.85
C HIS A 26 44.02 4.88 27.44
N SER A 27 43.66 5.74 26.49
CA SER A 27 44.63 6.25 25.51
C SER A 27 44.25 7.61 24.90
N PHE A 28 45.04 8.60 25.32
CA PHE A 28 45.58 9.77 24.63
C PHE A 28 44.90 10.36 23.40
N ALA A 29 44.44 11.60 23.60
CA ALA A 29 44.27 12.61 22.57
C ALA A 29 45.61 12.94 21.88
N THR A 30 45.59 13.02 20.56
CA THR A 30 46.62 13.70 19.76
C THR A 30 45.89 14.68 18.83
N ALA A 31 46.20 15.96 19.00
CA ALA A 31 45.78 17.04 18.12
C ALA A 31 46.88 17.34 17.11
N ALA A 32 46.50 17.53 15.83
CA ALA A 32 47.14 18.37 14.81
C ALA A 32 46.46 18.12 13.44
N PRO A 33 46.62 18.99 12.41
CA PRO A 33 46.78 20.44 12.40
C PRO A 33 45.74 21.13 11.47
N VAL A 34 45.62 22.45 11.60
CA VAL A 34 44.93 23.34 10.67
C VAL A 34 45.73 23.47 9.37
N GLN A 35 45.11 23.20 8.21
CA GLN A 35 45.56 23.70 6.91
C GLN A 35 44.41 24.20 6.02
N VAL A 36 44.43 25.53 5.85
CA VAL A 36 44.16 26.38 4.68
C VAL A 36 43.40 25.78 3.46
N GLN A 37 42.28 26.44 3.16
CA GLN A 37 41.62 26.70 1.88
C GLN A 37 42.14 26.01 0.61
N ALA A 38 41.23 25.26 -0.03
CA ALA A 38 41.08 25.25 -1.48
C ALA A 38 39.59 25.32 -1.82
N GLN A 39 39.16 26.46 -2.38
CA GLN A 39 37.90 26.57 -3.09
C GLN A 39 37.93 25.62 -4.29
N VAL A 40 36.98 24.70 -4.35
CA VAL A 40 36.55 24.10 -5.61
C VAL A 40 35.06 24.40 -5.73
N GLN A 41 34.74 25.27 -6.68
CA GLN A 41 33.39 25.48 -7.17
C GLN A 41 32.82 24.14 -7.63
N ALA A 42 31.84 23.62 -6.91
CA ALA A 42 30.97 22.58 -7.44
C ALA A 42 29.86 23.28 -8.23
N GLU A 43 29.92 23.09 -9.54
CA GLU A 43 28.96 23.53 -10.53
C GLU A 43 27.53 23.18 -10.12
N GLY A 44 26.62 24.13 -10.36
CA GLY A 44 25.20 23.96 -10.09
C GLY A 44 24.60 22.79 -10.85
N ALA A 45 24.29 21.72 -10.14
CA ALA A 45 23.33 20.73 -10.61
C ALA A 45 21.95 21.39 -10.63
N SER A 46 21.56 21.91 -11.79
CA SER A 46 20.17 22.30 -12.03
C SER A 46 19.31 21.05 -11.85
N SER A 47 18.47 21.05 -10.82
CA SER A 47 17.42 20.06 -10.61
C SER A 47 16.33 20.28 -11.65
N SER A 48 16.61 19.90 -12.90
CA SER A 48 15.58 19.81 -13.91
C SER A 48 14.68 18.62 -13.56
N SER A 49 13.61 18.94 -12.82
CA SER A 49 12.46 18.05 -12.71
C SER A 49 12.02 17.72 -14.14
N PRO A 50 11.76 16.44 -14.47
CA PRO A 50 11.30 16.08 -15.81
C PRO A 50 10.03 16.90 -16.11
N PRO A 51 9.85 17.37 -17.36
CA PRO A 51 8.68 18.17 -17.72
C PRO A 51 7.41 17.37 -17.39
N LEU A 52 6.55 17.96 -16.57
CA LEU A 52 5.26 17.38 -16.20
C LEU A 52 4.51 17.01 -17.48
N ALA A 53 3.94 15.79 -17.52
CA ALA A 53 2.93 15.47 -18.51
C ALA A 53 1.84 16.55 -18.44
N ARG A 54 1.46 17.13 -19.60
CA ARG A 54 0.42 18.19 -19.65
C ARG A 54 -0.80 17.76 -18.86
N GLY A 55 -1.27 18.61 -17.95
CA GLY A 55 -2.52 18.39 -17.20
C GLY A 55 -2.36 17.84 -15.78
N LEU A 56 -1.15 17.73 -15.24
CA LEU A 56 -0.94 17.37 -13.83
C LEU A 56 -0.81 18.61 -12.93
N THR A 57 -1.57 18.64 -11.84
CA THR A 57 -1.49 19.66 -10.78
C THR A 57 -0.69 19.10 -9.60
N PRO A 58 0.39 19.78 -9.14
CA PRO A 58 1.16 19.33 -7.99
C PRO A 58 0.36 19.48 -6.68
N ILE A 59 0.57 18.53 -5.76
CA ILE A 59 0.04 18.56 -4.40
C ILE A 59 1.20 18.32 -3.44
N HIS A 60 1.42 19.27 -2.53
CA HIS A 60 2.49 19.19 -1.53
C HIS A 60 1.95 18.68 -0.19
N ILE A 61 2.53 17.60 0.35
CA ILE A 61 2.12 17.00 1.62
C ILE A 61 3.30 16.32 2.32
N GLY A 62 3.59 16.71 3.57
CA GLY A 62 4.64 16.07 4.39
C GLY A 62 6.03 15.98 3.74
N GLY A 63 6.43 17.02 3.00
CA GLY A 63 7.70 17.04 2.26
C GLY A 63 7.69 16.30 0.92
N LEU A 64 6.57 15.66 0.56
CA LEU A 64 6.36 15.03 -0.74
C LEU A 64 5.66 15.99 -1.71
N THR A 65 6.04 15.92 -2.99
CA THR A 65 5.20 16.42 -4.08
C THR A 65 4.58 15.23 -4.81
N THR A 66 3.26 15.09 -4.72
CA THR A 66 2.47 14.19 -5.54
C THR A 66 1.69 14.98 -6.59
N TYR A 67 0.91 14.31 -7.44
CA TYR A 67 0.25 14.93 -8.59
C TYR A 67 -1.19 14.48 -8.73
N SER A 68 -2.04 15.36 -9.25
CA SER A 68 -3.41 15.03 -9.63
C SER A 68 -3.68 15.38 -11.09
N ASN A 69 -4.38 14.52 -11.81
CA ASN A 69 -4.95 14.79 -13.13
C ASN A 69 -6.38 15.37 -13.05
N ASP A 70 -6.85 15.70 -11.84
CA ASP A 70 -8.10 16.41 -11.57
C ASP A 70 -7.73 17.72 -10.84
N PRO A 71 -7.63 18.86 -11.53
CA PRO A 71 -7.19 20.13 -10.94
C PRO A 71 -8.08 20.60 -9.77
N SER A 72 -9.32 20.12 -9.69
CA SER A 72 -10.24 20.45 -8.59
C SER A 72 -9.94 19.65 -7.31
N TYR A 73 -9.14 18.59 -7.41
CA TYR A 73 -8.88 17.67 -6.31
C TYR A 73 -7.57 18.00 -5.59
N THR A 74 -7.65 19.00 -4.72
CA THR A 74 -6.54 19.47 -3.88
C THR A 74 -6.36 18.61 -2.62
N LEU A 75 -5.27 18.84 -1.87
CA LEU A 75 -5.10 18.25 -0.54
C LEU A 75 -6.28 18.56 0.41
N ALA A 76 -6.80 19.79 0.36
CA ALA A 76 -7.94 20.19 1.18
C ALA A 76 -9.21 19.41 0.80
N ALA A 77 -9.44 19.19 -0.49
CA ALA A 77 -10.56 18.37 -0.97
C ALA A 77 -10.40 16.91 -0.54
N ALA A 78 -9.21 16.33 -0.68
CA ALA A 78 -8.93 14.96 -0.24
C ALA A 78 -9.10 14.79 1.28
N ARG A 79 -8.65 15.75 2.08
CA ARG A 79 -8.86 15.75 3.54
C ARG A 79 -10.34 15.85 3.90
N THR A 80 -11.10 16.68 3.18
CA THR A 80 -12.56 16.80 3.38
C THR A 80 -13.25 15.47 3.08
N ASP A 81 -12.88 14.81 1.98
CA ASP A 81 -13.44 13.51 1.60
C ASP A 81 -13.11 12.43 2.64
N LEU A 82 -11.86 12.39 3.15
CA LEU A 82 -11.43 11.46 4.20
C LEU A 82 -12.22 11.66 5.50
N ASN A 83 -12.31 12.90 5.99
CA ASN A 83 -13.10 13.21 7.18
C ASN A 83 -14.56 12.80 6.99
N LYS A 84 -15.14 13.10 5.83
CA LYS A 84 -16.54 12.79 5.53
C LYS A 84 -16.84 11.30 5.58
N ILE A 85 -15.97 10.43 5.04
CA ILE A 85 -16.19 8.98 5.12
C ILE A 85 -15.97 8.44 6.52
N MET A 86 -14.96 8.95 7.25
CA MET A 86 -14.72 8.57 8.64
C MET A 86 -15.92 8.94 9.52
N ASP A 87 -16.46 10.15 9.36
CA ASP A 87 -17.65 10.62 10.09
C ASP A 87 -18.88 9.78 9.74
N TRP A 88 -19.13 9.52 8.45
CA TRP A 88 -20.23 8.66 8.01
C TRP A 88 -20.15 7.24 8.58
N ALA A 89 -18.92 6.73 8.72
CA ALA A 89 -18.64 5.39 9.24
C ALA A 89 -18.70 5.30 10.78
N GLY A 90 -18.70 6.42 11.49
CA GLY A 90 -18.53 6.46 12.95
C GLY A 90 -17.09 6.24 13.41
N ASP A 91 -16.12 6.51 12.54
CA ASP A 91 -14.67 6.30 12.76
C ASP A 91 -13.89 7.61 12.93
N SER A 92 -14.56 8.74 13.17
CA SER A 92 -13.92 10.03 13.40
C SER A 92 -12.82 9.90 14.47
N GLY A 93 -11.61 10.37 14.15
CA GLY A 93 -10.47 10.35 15.08
C GLY A 93 -9.74 9.01 15.22
N ARG A 94 -10.09 7.96 14.46
CA ARG A 94 -9.33 6.70 14.47
C ARG A 94 -7.90 6.81 13.95
N LEU A 95 -7.65 7.78 13.08
CA LEU A 95 -6.30 8.14 12.65
C LEU A 95 -5.81 9.33 13.48
N SER A 96 -4.61 9.23 14.02
CA SER A 96 -3.92 10.40 14.59
C SER A 96 -3.64 11.45 13.49
N ALA A 97 -3.25 12.67 13.88
CA ALA A 97 -2.94 13.72 12.91
C ALA A 97 -1.79 13.34 11.96
N SER A 98 -0.76 12.64 12.46
CA SER A 98 0.36 12.15 11.65
C SER A 98 -0.07 11.03 10.72
N GLN A 99 -0.84 10.05 11.22
CA GLN A 99 -1.39 8.96 10.41
C GLN A 99 -2.32 9.51 9.32
N THR A 100 -3.18 10.48 9.64
CA THR A 100 -4.05 11.14 8.65
C THR A 100 -3.24 11.77 7.51
N THR A 101 -2.12 12.42 7.84
CA THR A 101 -1.27 13.07 6.84
C THR A 101 -0.54 12.04 5.97
N GLU A 102 -0.03 10.98 6.57
CA GLU A 102 0.61 9.87 5.85
C GLU A 102 -0.38 9.10 4.97
N THR A 103 -1.57 8.79 5.48
CA THR A 103 -2.66 8.15 4.74
C THR A 103 -3.06 8.97 3.53
N LEU A 104 -3.26 10.29 3.67
CA LEU A 104 -3.57 11.16 2.54
C LEU A 104 -2.43 11.21 1.52
N ALA A 105 -1.17 11.23 1.98
CA ALA A 105 -0.02 11.22 1.08
C ALA A 105 0.00 9.95 0.24
N ALA A 106 -0.18 8.79 0.88
CA ALA A 106 -0.18 7.49 0.22
C ALA A 106 -1.35 7.34 -0.77
N ILE A 107 -2.56 7.76 -0.39
CA ILE A 107 -3.74 7.71 -1.25
C ILE A 107 -3.54 8.55 -2.51
N LEU A 108 -3.05 9.78 -2.37
CA LEU A 108 -2.83 10.69 -3.50
C LEU A 108 -1.71 10.18 -4.41
N ASP A 109 -0.60 9.68 -3.84
CA ASP A 109 0.49 9.12 -4.63
C ASP A 109 0.05 7.87 -5.38
N CYS A 110 -0.58 6.91 -4.69
CA CYS A 110 -1.07 5.68 -5.32
C CYS A 110 -2.08 5.95 -6.44
N ALA A 111 -3.01 6.88 -6.23
CA ALA A 111 -4.02 7.23 -7.24
C ALA A 111 -3.38 7.70 -8.54
N ASN A 112 -2.37 8.56 -8.49
CA ASN A 112 -1.67 9.01 -9.68
C ASN A 112 -0.64 8.00 -10.18
N ARG A 113 0.10 7.32 -9.31
CA ARG A 113 1.19 6.40 -9.65
C ARG A 113 0.65 5.18 -10.40
N TYR A 114 -0.31 4.49 -9.80
CA TYR A 114 -0.79 3.18 -10.27
C TYR A 114 -1.99 3.27 -11.21
N PHE A 115 -2.76 4.37 -11.17
CA PHE A 115 -3.94 4.58 -12.01
C PHE A 115 -3.91 5.92 -12.78
N PRO A 116 -2.83 6.24 -13.50
CA PRO A 116 -2.69 7.53 -14.19
C PRO A 116 -3.78 7.80 -15.23
N GLU A 117 -4.41 6.76 -15.75
CA GLU A 117 -5.48 6.86 -16.75
C GLU A 117 -6.85 7.25 -16.16
N LEU A 118 -7.01 7.20 -14.83
CA LEU A 118 -8.27 7.48 -14.15
C LEU A 118 -8.22 8.82 -13.38
N PRO A 119 -9.34 9.52 -13.21
CA PRO A 119 -9.38 10.75 -12.42
C PRO A 119 -8.93 10.50 -10.98
N THR A 120 -7.91 11.23 -10.52
CA THR A 120 -7.31 11.08 -9.17
C THR A 120 -8.37 11.09 -8.08
N LYS A 121 -9.34 12.01 -8.17
CA LYS A 121 -10.45 12.12 -7.22
C LYS A 121 -11.25 10.83 -7.08
N LYS A 122 -11.57 10.16 -8.19
CA LYS A 122 -12.37 8.94 -8.16
C LYS A 122 -11.60 7.81 -7.50
N ILE A 123 -10.31 7.67 -7.84
CA ILE A 123 -9.47 6.61 -7.27
C ILE A 123 -9.16 6.87 -5.81
N ALA A 124 -8.83 8.10 -5.42
CA ALA A 124 -8.60 8.45 -4.03
C ALA A 124 -9.82 8.11 -3.16
N ARG A 125 -11.03 8.42 -3.61
CA ARG A 125 -12.28 8.04 -2.93
C ARG A 125 -12.50 6.54 -2.85
N ALA A 126 -12.14 5.81 -3.90
CA ALA A 126 -12.23 4.35 -3.91
C ALA A 126 -11.26 3.72 -2.89
N ILE A 127 -10.00 4.18 -2.84
CA ILE A 127 -9.01 3.74 -1.84
C ILE A 127 -9.48 4.11 -0.42
N MET A 128 -10.02 5.30 -0.19
CA MET A 128 -10.59 5.66 1.12
C MET A 128 -11.73 4.73 1.55
N ALA A 129 -12.61 4.37 0.61
CA ALA A 129 -13.71 3.45 0.87
C ALA A 129 -13.25 2.00 1.06
N ASP A 130 -12.15 1.61 0.42
CA ASP A 130 -11.48 0.34 0.63
C ASP A 130 -10.86 0.25 2.04
N ILE A 131 -10.12 1.28 2.47
CA ILE A 131 -9.60 1.39 3.85
C ILE A 131 -10.73 1.23 4.88
N ARG A 132 -11.89 1.85 4.63
CA ARG A 132 -13.07 1.65 5.47
C ARG A 132 -13.53 0.19 5.44
N ALA A 133 -13.65 -0.42 4.26
CA ALA A 133 -14.14 -1.78 4.13
C ALA A 133 -13.23 -2.83 4.81
N GLU A 134 -11.93 -2.58 4.84
CA GLU A 134 -10.90 -3.50 5.33
C GLU A 134 -10.59 -3.34 6.83
N SER A 135 -10.45 -2.11 7.32
CA SER A 135 -9.90 -1.86 8.66
C SER A 135 -10.68 -0.85 9.49
N ASP A 136 -11.75 -0.28 8.96
CA ASP A 136 -12.47 0.82 9.60
C ASP A 136 -11.48 1.95 10.01
N PHE A 137 -10.54 2.30 9.12
CA PHE A 137 -9.45 3.26 9.35
C PHE A 137 -8.52 2.97 10.54
N SER A 138 -8.47 1.73 11.02
CA SER A 138 -7.54 1.33 12.08
C SER A 138 -6.17 0.95 11.49
N ALA A 139 -5.22 1.89 11.53
CA ALA A 139 -3.86 1.62 11.06
C ALA A 139 -3.13 0.53 11.84
N GLY A 140 -3.54 0.28 13.08
CA GLY A 140 -3.04 -0.79 13.94
C GLY A 140 -3.78 -2.13 13.80
N ALA A 141 -4.72 -2.25 12.87
CA ALA A 141 -5.52 -3.46 12.72
C ALA A 141 -4.65 -4.67 12.34
N VAL A 142 -4.84 -5.76 13.07
CA VAL A 142 -4.29 -7.08 12.74
C VAL A 142 -5.43 -8.07 12.84
N SER A 143 -5.84 -8.62 11.71
CA SER A 143 -6.89 -9.62 11.66
C SER A 143 -6.27 -11.01 11.49
N PRO A 144 -6.61 -11.98 12.36
CA PRO A 144 -6.16 -13.34 12.15
C PRO A 144 -6.79 -13.86 10.87
N GLY A 145 -5.98 -14.37 9.96
CA GLY A 145 -6.50 -15.13 8.82
C GLY A 145 -7.26 -16.37 9.31
N ARG A 146 -8.07 -16.96 8.43
CA ARG A 146 -8.56 -18.33 8.63
C ARG A 146 -7.37 -19.26 8.86
N ALA A 147 -7.57 -20.36 9.60
CA ALA A 147 -6.50 -21.31 9.90
C ALA A 147 -5.68 -21.67 8.63
N GLY A 148 -4.39 -21.32 8.63
CA GLY A 148 -3.47 -21.53 7.51
C GLY A 148 -3.27 -20.37 6.53
N SER A 149 -4.00 -19.24 6.67
CA SER A 149 -3.92 -18.08 5.75
C SER A 149 -3.16 -16.87 6.29
N GLY A 150 -2.64 -16.93 7.52
CA GLY A 150 -1.79 -15.86 8.04
C GLY A 150 -2.52 -14.58 8.43
N ASP A 151 -1.85 -13.72 9.20
CA ASP A 151 -2.44 -12.46 9.65
C ASP A 151 -2.44 -11.41 8.52
N SER A 152 -3.48 -10.57 8.52
CA SER A 152 -3.62 -9.41 7.63
C SER A 152 -3.47 -8.11 8.43
N TRP A 153 -2.68 -7.17 7.91
CA TRP A 153 -2.16 -6.05 8.69
C TRP A 153 -2.53 -4.69 8.09
N GLY A 154 -2.78 -3.72 8.97
CA GLY A 154 -2.91 -2.31 8.63
C GLY A 154 -4.19 -1.92 7.90
N LEU A 155 -4.15 -0.76 7.24
CA LEU A 155 -5.35 -0.10 6.70
C LEU A 155 -6.09 -0.87 5.60
N LEU A 156 -5.35 -1.57 4.75
CA LEU A 156 -5.84 -2.38 3.65
C LEU A 156 -5.59 -3.87 3.87
N GLN A 157 -5.34 -4.30 5.11
CA GLN A 157 -5.27 -5.71 5.48
C GLN A 157 -4.32 -6.54 4.60
N VAL A 158 -3.10 -6.03 4.39
CA VAL A 158 -2.04 -6.70 3.61
C VAL A 158 -1.58 -7.94 4.35
N SER A 159 -1.51 -9.09 3.67
CA SER A 159 -1.00 -10.34 4.24
C SER A 159 0.46 -10.58 3.85
N GLN A 160 1.12 -11.41 4.67
CA GLN A 160 2.47 -11.91 4.39
C GLN A 160 2.56 -13.41 4.56
N ASP A 161 1.78 -14.01 5.47
CA ASP A 161 1.90 -15.44 5.76
C ASP A 161 0.93 -16.30 4.89
N GLY A 162 -0.10 -15.70 4.30
CA GLY A 162 -1.03 -16.38 3.35
C GLY A 162 -0.73 -16.07 1.89
N SER A 163 -1.31 -14.99 1.39
CA SER A 163 -1.19 -14.51 0.00
C SER A 163 0.12 -13.79 -0.30
N ARG A 164 0.97 -13.58 0.72
CA ARG A 164 2.36 -13.11 0.63
C ARG A 164 2.52 -11.79 -0.14
N GLU A 165 1.57 -10.86 -0.02
CA GLU A 165 1.59 -9.61 -0.79
C GLU A 165 2.81 -8.74 -0.48
N LEU A 166 3.26 -8.71 0.78
CA LEU A 166 4.52 -8.05 1.12
C LEU A 166 5.68 -8.66 0.36
N THR A 167 5.82 -10.00 0.34
CA THR A 167 6.87 -10.67 -0.43
C THR A 167 6.76 -10.35 -1.93
N LEU A 168 5.54 -10.41 -2.48
CA LEU A 168 5.29 -10.13 -3.89
C LEU A 168 5.76 -8.71 -4.26
N PHE A 169 5.45 -7.73 -3.41
CA PHE A 169 5.89 -6.34 -3.60
C PHE A 169 7.42 -6.21 -3.46
N GLN A 170 8.01 -6.85 -2.45
CA GLN A 170 9.46 -6.86 -2.27
C GLN A 170 10.19 -7.43 -3.48
N ASP A 171 9.66 -8.51 -4.04
CA ASP A 171 10.27 -9.25 -5.12
C ASP A 171 10.16 -8.52 -6.47
N HIS A 172 9.03 -7.85 -6.72
CA HIS A 172 8.68 -7.43 -8.09
C HIS A 172 8.31 -5.96 -8.27
N ALA A 173 8.09 -5.19 -7.20
CA ALA A 173 7.77 -3.77 -7.37
C ALA A 173 8.99 -2.98 -7.87
N ARG A 174 8.82 -2.26 -8.98
CA ARG A 174 9.84 -1.39 -9.58
C ARG A 174 9.80 -0.01 -8.93
N ILE A 175 10.63 0.17 -7.90
CA ILE A 175 10.61 1.34 -7.00
C ILE A 175 11.48 2.50 -7.51
N LYS A 176 12.60 2.23 -8.17
CA LYS A 176 13.60 3.28 -8.52
C LYS A 176 13.29 4.03 -9.81
N THR A 177 12.76 3.33 -10.81
CA THR A 177 12.66 3.81 -12.20
C THR A 177 11.24 3.75 -12.75
N SER A 178 10.24 4.01 -11.91
CA SER A 178 8.84 4.04 -12.34
C SER A 178 8.51 5.27 -13.20
N ARG A 179 7.35 5.25 -13.85
CA ARG A 179 6.80 6.43 -14.55
C ARG A 179 6.61 7.62 -13.61
N ALA A 180 6.25 7.38 -12.35
CA ALA A 180 6.09 8.41 -11.34
C ALA A 180 7.41 8.76 -10.60
N GLY A 181 8.55 8.28 -11.10
CA GLY A 181 9.85 8.43 -10.46
C GLY A 181 10.08 7.46 -9.31
N ALA A 182 11.17 7.64 -8.57
CA ALA A 182 11.48 6.80 -7.42
C ALA A 182 10.34 6.87 -6.39
N LEU A 183 9.99 5.75 -5.74
CA LEU A 183 9.06 5.76 -4.62
C LEU A 183 9.81 6.20 -3.35
N PRO A 184 9.50 7.37 -2.77
CA PRO A 184 10.17 7.84 -1.57
C PRO A 184 9.75 7.02 -0.35
N ASP A 185 10.63 6.94 0.65
CA ASP A 185 10.25 6.48 1.98
C ASP A 185 9.55 7.62 2.75
N TRP A 186 8.62 7.26 3.64
CA TRP A 186 7.91 8.22 4.46
C TRP A 186 8.50 8.30 5.88
N PRO A 187 8.78 9.50 6.42
CA PRO A 187 8.52 10.81 5.82
C PRO A 187 9.49 11.16 4.68
N ALA A 188 8.93 11.78 3.62
CA ALA A 188 9.66 12.09 2.39
C ALA A 188 10.75 13.16 2.57
N SER A 189 10.75 13.88 3.70
CA SER A 189 11.79 14.84 4.07
C SER A 189 13.19 14.22 4.17
N SER A 190 13.29 12.89 4.30
CA SER A 190 14.56 12.16 4.28
C SER A 190 15.24 12.15 2.91
N GLY A 191 14.51 12.47 1.83
CA GLY A 191 14.99 12.35 0.45
C GLY A 191 15.32 10.91 0.02
N SER A 192 15.04 9.92 0.88
CA SER A 192 15.43 8.53 0.67
C SER A 192 14.41 7.81 -0.19
N THR A 193 14.89 6.97 -1.10
CA THR A 193 14.04 6.00 -1.81
C THR A 193 13.71 4.84 -0.87
N LEU A 194 12.48 4.34 -0.92
CA LEU A 194 12.04 3.21 -0.10
C LEU A 194 12.92 1.98 -0.31
N ASN A 195 13.46 1.43 0.77
CA ASN A 195 14.17 0.15 0.73
C ASN A 195 13.18 -1.01 0.93
N VAL A 196 12.53 -1.42 -0.15
CA VAL A 196 11.50 -2.47 -0.10
C VAL A 196 12.01 -3.80 0.47
N ARG A 197 13.24 -4.19 0.13
CA ARG A 197 13.84 -5.46 0.59
C ARG A 197 14.10 -5.50 2.10
N ALA A 198 14.15 -4.35 2.76
CA ALA A 198 14.31 -4.25 4.20
C ALA A 198 12.98 -4.20 4.97
N LEU A 199 11.84 -4.13 4.27
CA LEU A 199 10.54 -4.09 4.91
C LEU A 199 10.24 -5.38 5.69
N THR A 200 9.62 -5.20 6.84
CA THR A 200 9.18 -6.26 7.73
C THR A 200 7.66 -6.27 7.86
N LYS A 201 7.08 -7.31 8.47
CA LYS A 201 5.64 -7.33 8.77
C LYS A 201 5.20 -6.14 9.63
N GLY A 202 6.05 -5.67 10.55
CA GLY A 202 5.77 -4.50 11.39
C GLY A 202 5.58 -3.22 10.57
N ASP A 203 6.26 -3.09 9.43
CA ASP A 203 6.10 -1.95 8.54
C ASP A 203 4.72 -1.89 7.88
N LEU A 204 3.96 -2.99 7.84
CA LEU A 204 2.59 -3.01 7.32
C LEU A 204 1.61 -2.19 8.17
N LEU A 205 1.99 -1.79 9.39
CA LEU A 205 1.21 -0.86 10.21
C LEU A 205 1.44 0.61 9.84
N ARG A 206 2.42 0.92 8.98
CA ARG A 206 2.67 2.26 8.46
C ARG A 206 1.71 2.53 7.29
N PRO A 207 0.85 3.56 7.34
CA PRO A 207 -0.09 3.84 6.26
C PRO A 207 0.56 3.95 4.88
N TRP A 208 1.74 4.56 4.77
CA TRP A 208 2.46 4.70 3.51
C TRP A 208 2.77 3.35 2.87
N ILE A 209 3.39 2.46 3.63
CA ILE A 209 3.81 1.12 3.17
C ILE A 209 2.58 0.27 2.83
N ASN A 210 1.61 0.24 3.74
CA ASN A 210 0.43 -0.58 3.62
C ASN A 210 -0.39 -0.25 2.36
N ILE A 211 -0.67 1.04 2.16
CA ILE A 211 -1.48 1.51 1.04
C ILE A 211 -0.75 1.29 -0.29
N HIS A 212 0.57 1.52 -0.34
CA HIS A 212 1.35 1.27 -1.56
C HIS A 212 1.36 -0.20 -1.97
N ILE A 213 1.56 -1.12 -1.02
CA ILE A 213 1.59 -2.56 -1.32
C ILE A 213 0.23 -3.02 -1.85
N ALA A 214 -0.85 -2.77 -1.10
CA ALA A 214 -2.18 -3.26 -1.47
C ALA A 214 -2.63 -2.65 -2.81
N THR A 215 -2.43 -1.33 -2.97
CA THR A 215 -2.87 -0.64 -4.19
C THR A 215 -2.06 -1.07 -5.42
N TRP A 216 -0.78 -1.36 -5.28
CA TRP A 216 0.04 -1.90 -6.38
C TRP A 216 -0.44 -3.30 -6.80
N VAL A 217 -0.77 -4.18 -5.84
CA VAL A 217 -1.33 -5.51 -6.12
C VAL A 217 -2.69 -5.38 -6.82
N GLN A 218 -3.60 -4.59 -6.25
CA GLN A 218 -4.92 -4.31 -6.83
C GLN A 218 -4.83 -3.76 -8.25
N ALA A 219 -3.92 -2.82 -8.50
CA ALA A 219 -3.71 -2.25 -9.83
C ALA A 219 -3.29 -3.31 -10.86
N ASN A 220 -2.33 -4.17 -10.50
CA ASN A 220 -1.87 -5.23 -11.38
C ASN A 220 -2.93 -6.32 -11.61
N LEU A 221 -3.68 -6.71 -10.59
CA LEU A 221 -4.85 -7.59 -10.73
C LEU A 221 -5.88 -7.00 -11.71
N GLY A 222 -6.24 -5.72 -11.54
CA GLY A 222 -7.20 -5.05 -12.40
C GLY A 222 -6.72 -4.91 -13.85
N LYS A 223 -5.49 -4.46 -14.06
CA LYS A 223 -4.92 -4.19 -15.39
C LYS A 223 -4.58 -5.46 -16.18
N THR A 224 -4.38 -6.58 -15.50
CA THR A 224 -4.18 -7.90 -16.12
C THR A 224 -5.49 -8.68 -16.31
N GLY A 225 -6.64 -8.16 -15.86
CA GLY A 225 -7.91 -8.86 -15.97
C GLY A 225 -8.00 -10.07 -15.03
N SER A 226 -7.46 -9.95 -13.81
CA SER A 226 -7.42 -10.99 -12.77
C SER A 226 -6.47 -12.15 -13.09
N LEU A 227 -5.36 -11.91 -13.81
CA LEU A 227 -4.32 -12.94 -13.95
C LEU A 227 -3.61 -13.17 -12.61
N ASP A 228 -3.16 -14.41 -12.43
CA ASP A 228 -2.35 -14.80 -11.29
C ASP A 228 -1.02 -14.00 -11.29
N PRO A 229 -0.55 -13.48 -10.12
CA PRO A 229 0.75 -12.85 -10.01
C PRO A 229 1.93 -13.65 -10.59
N TYR A 230 1.87 -14.98 -10.60
CA TYR A 230 2.89 -15.83 -11.24
C TYR A 230 3.03 -15.59 -12.75
N ASP A 231 1.97 -15.10 -13.42
CA ASP A 231 1.98 -14.78 -14.84
C ASP A 231 2.46 -13.34 -15.14
N TRP A 232 2.58 -12.47 -14.13
CA TRP A 232 2.88 -11.04 -14.34
C TRP A 232 4.24 -10.80 -14.97
N ALA A 233 5.24 -11.64 -14.68
CA ALA A 233 6.55 -11.57 -15.33
C ALA A 233 6.45 -11.82 -16.85
N ALA A 234 5.66 -12.82 -17.27
CA ALA A 234 5.43 -13.10 -18.69
C ALA A 234 4.66 -11.97 -19.38
N VAL A 235 3.70 -11.36 -18.68
CA VAL A 235 3.00 -10.15 -19.17
C VAL A 235 3.95 -8.97 -19.32
N ASN A 236 4.82 -8.72 -18.32
CA ASN A 236 5.80 -7.64 -18.35
C ASN A 236 6.79 -7.77 -19.52
N GLN A 237 7.19 -9.01 -19.83
CA GLN A 237 8.11 -9.33 -20.93
C GLN A 237 7.43 -9.35 -22.30
N GLY A 238 6.10 -9.16 -22.37
CA GLY A 238 5.33 -9.28 -23.60
C GLY A 238 5.20 -10.73 -24.11
N ALA A 239 5.63 -11.73 -23.33
CA ALA A 239 5.50 -13.15 -23.64
C ALA A 239 4.07 -13.68 -23.42
N ARG A 240 3.21 -12.91 -22.73
CA ARG A 240 1.80 -13.20 -22.50
C ARG A 240 0.96 -11.94 -22.65
N SER A 241 -0.25 -12.08 -23.19
CA SER A 241 -1.22 -10.98 -23.22
C SER A 241 -1.73 -10.67 -21.80
N SER A 242 -2.03 -9.41 -21.55
CA SER A 242 -2.68 -8.94 -20.31
C SER A 242 -4.20 -9.17 -20.33
N THR A 243 -4.60 -10.38 -20.70
CA THR A 243 -6.00 -10.80 -20.82
C THR A 243 -6.25 -12.01 -19.92
N GLY A 244 -6.45 -11.77 -18.62
CA GLY A 244 -7.16 -12.72 -17.79
C GLY A 244 -8.64 -12.78 -18.18
N GLY A 245 -9.38 -13.70 -17.56
CA GLY A 245 -10.78 -13.96 -17.86
C GLY A 245 -11.75 -12.87 -17.38
N CYS A 246 -11.27 -11.77 -16.79
CA CYS A 246 -12.09 -10.66 -16.32
C CYS A 246 -11.84 -9.36 -17.10
N ALA A 247 -12.82 -8.46 -17.07
CA ALA A 247 -12.68 -7.11 -17.63
C ALA A 247 -11.56 -6.32 -16.91
N ARG A 248 -10.96 -5.33 -17.58
CA ARG A 248 -9.94 -4.48 -16.96
C ARG A 248 -10.59 -3.24 -16.37
N ASN A 249 -11.01 -3.32 -15.11
CA ASN A 249 -11.64 -2.21 -14.40
C ASN A 249 -11.41 -2.30 -12.89
N MET A 250 -11.83 -1.28 -12.15
CA MET A 250 -11.67 -1.25 -10.69
C MET A 250 -12.52 -2.31 -9.97
N ARG A 251 -13.62 -2.80 -10.57
CA ARG A 251 -14.37 -3.93 -10.00
C ARG A 251 -13.49 -5.19 -9.97
N THR A 252 -12.71 -5.42 -11.02
CA THR A 252 -11.70 -6.49 -11.06
C THR A 252 -10.59 -6.28 -10.06
N ALA A 253 -10.01 -5.08 -10.00
CA ALA A 253 -8.93 -4.77 -9.06
C ALA A 253 -9.30 -5.14 -7.61
N TYR A 254 -10.46 -4.68 -7.15
CA TYR A 254 -10.95 -4.92 -5.79
C TYR A 254 -11.53 -6.32 -5.60
N GLY A 255 -12.27 -6.85 -6.58
CA GLY A 255 -12.86 -8.18 -6.48
C GLY A 255 -11.81 -9.28 -6.38
N SER A 256 -10.76 -9.19 -7.20
CA SER A 256 -9.64 -10.15 -7.20
C SER A 256 -8.73 -9.99 -5.99
N TRP A 257 -8.69 -8.81 -5.37
CA TRP A 257 -7.97 -8.60 -4.11
C TRP A 257 -8.53 -9.48 -2.98
N VAL A 258 -9.85 -9.48 -2.80
CA VAL A 258 -10.48 -10.27 -1.73
C VAL A 258 -10.81 -11.72 -2.10
N ALA A 259 -11.02 -12.01 -3.39
CA ALA A 259 -11.39 -13.34 -3.86
C ALA A 259 -10.22 -14.13 -4.47
N GLY A 260 -9.04 -13.53 -4.61
CA GLY A 260 -7.89 -14.07 -5.34
C GLY A 260 -7.95 -13.82 -6.86
N PRO A 261 -6.84 -14.08 -7.58
CA PRO A 261 -6.80 -14.04 -9.04
C PRO A 261 -7.61 -15.19 -9.67
N HIS A 262 -8.10 -14.97 -10.89
CA HIS A 262 -9.04 -15.85 -11.60
C HIS A 262 -8.86 -15.70 -13.11
N PRO A 263 -7.84 -16.37 -13.70
CA PRO A 263 -7.43 -16.15 -15.08
C PRO A 263 -8.42 -16.68 -16.13
N ASP A 264 -9.36 -17.54 -15.74
CA ASP A 264 -10.33 -18.19 -16.65
C ASP A 264 -11.74 -17.57 -16.59
N GLY A 265 -11.97 -16.59 -15.69
CA GLY A 265 -13.25 -15.92 -15.49
C GLY A 265 -14.33 -16.80 -14.84
N GLN A 266 -14.24 -18.13 -15.00
CA GLN A 266 -15.18 -19.09 -14.46
C GLN A 266 -15.11 -19.18 -12.95
N SER A 267 -14.03 -18.78 -12.28
CA SER A 267 -13.90 -18.87 -10.81
C SER A 267 -14.03 -17.51 -10.08
N SER A 268 -14.26 -16.44 -10.84
CA SER A 268 -14.11 -15.04 -10.40
C SER A 268 -15.16 -14.53 -9.41
N TYR A 269 -14.88 -13.36 -8.82
CA TYR A 269 -15.76 -12.51 -7.99
C TYR A 269 -17.10 -12.08 -8.68
N LEU A 270 -17.36 -12.62 -9.87
CA LEU A 270 -18.55 -12.41 -10.70
C LEU A 270 -19.54 -13.60 -10.62
N ARG A 271 -19.21 -14.69 -9.91
CA ARG A 271 -20.08 -15.88 -9.82
C ARG A 271 -21.28 -15.71 -8.88
N SER A 272 -22.36 -16.39 -9.23
CA SER A 272 -23.46 -16.69 -8.30
C SER A 272 -22.93 -17.58 -7.17
N GLY A 273 -23.07 -17.12 -5.93
CA GLY A 273 -22.51 -17.79 -4.74
C GLY A 273 -21.20 -17.19 -4.22
N ASP A 274 -20.68 -16.13 -4.85
CA ASP A 274 -19.62 -15.35 -4.23
C ASP A 274 -20.17 -14.50 -3.08
N HIS A 275 -19.92 -15.00 -1.87
CA HIS A 275 -20.35 -14.38 -0.61
C HIS A 275 -19.27 -13.48 0.00
N ILE A 276 -18.10 -13.35 -0.62
CA ILE A 276 -16.97 -12.59 -0.08
C ILE A 276 -16.84 -11.25 -0.82
N SER A 277 -16.67 -11.26 -2.14
CA SER A 277 -16.38 -10.02 -2.86
C SER A 277 -17.61 -9.12 -3.00
N THR A 278 -18.80 -9.69 -3.19
CA THR A 278 -19.99 -8.88 -3.47
C THR A 278 -20.33 -7.95 -2.30
N PRO A 279 -20.36 -8.44 -1.03
CA PRO A 279 -20.50 -7.56 0.13
C PRO A 279 -19.38 -6.52 0.23
N TYR A 280 -18.13 -6.91 -0.04
CA TYR A 280 -16.97 -6.02 0.01
C TYR A 280 -17.04 -4.90 -1.04
N LEU A 281 -17.29 -5.23 -2.31
CA LEU A 281 -17.48 -4.26 -3.39
C LEU A 281 -18.66 -3.31 -3.12
N ARG A 282 -19.75 -3.82 -2.51
CA ARG A 282 -20.86 -2.97 -2.07
C ARG A 282 -20.45 -2.00 -0.95
N ARG A 283 -19.61 -2.43 0.01
CA ARG A 283 -19.07 -1.53 1.04
C ARG A 283 -18.25 -0.41 0.43
N ILE A 284 -17.38 -0.72 -0.53
CA ILE A 284 -16.60 0.29 -1.27
C ILE A 284 -17.55 1.29 -1.96
N VAL A 285 -18.51 0.82 -2.76
CA VAL A 285 -19.42 1.70 -3.48
C VAL A 285 -20.29 2.53 -2.53
N ASN A 286 -20.71 1.97 -1.39
CA ASN A 286 -21.44 2.71 -0.36
C ASN A 286 -20.57 3.81 0.27
N GLY A 287 -19.30 3.53 0.56
CA GLY A 287 -18.34 4.53 1.04
C GLY A 287 -18.13 5.67 0.04
N VAL A 288 -17.95 5.34 -1.25
CA VAL A 288 -17.84 6.35 -2.31
C VAL A 288 -19.16 7.13 -2.46
N SER A 289 -20.31 6.49 -2.31
CA SER A 289 -21.63 7.15 -2.33
C SER A 289 -21.76 8.17 -1.21
N ALA A 290 -21.34 7.79 0.01
CA ALA A 290 -21.32 8.69 1.17
C ALA A 290 -20.44 9.92 0.92
N ILE A 291 -19.20 9.72 0.45
CA ILE A 291 -18.28 10.81 0.13
C ILE A 291 -18.86 11.72 -0.97
N SER A 292 -19.38 11.12 -2.04
CA SER A 292 -19.90 11.86 -3.20
C SER A 292 -21.24 12.56 -2.96
N GLY A 293 -21.99 12.14 -1.93
CA GLY A 293 -23.36 12.60 -1.69
C GLY A 293 -24.35 12.13 -2.76
N LYS A 294 -24.00 11.09 -3.52
CA LYS A 294 -24.83 10.53 -4.60
C LYS A 294 -24.89 9.01 -4.46
N PRO A 295 -26.06 8.38 -4.63
CA PRO A 295 -26.13 6.92 -4.66
C PRO A 295 -25.40 6.40 -5.91
N LEU A 296 -24.46 5.48 -5.71
CA LEU A 296 -23.74 4.79 -6.76
C LEU A 296 -24.02 3.28 -6.70
N SER A 297 -23.84 2.61 -7.83
CA SER A 297 -23.94 1.15 -7.96
C SER A 297 -22.60 0.53 -8.35
N LEU A 298 -22.52 -0.80 -8.37
CA LEU A 298 -21.31 -1.52 -8.79
C LEU A 298 -20.85 -1.13 -10.20
N SER A 299 -21.76 -0.72 -11.08
CA SER A 299 -21.43 -0.20 -12.41
C SER A 299 -20.53 1.04 -12.40
N TRP A 300 -20.47 1.77 -11.28
CA TRP A 300 -19.50 2.85 -11.11
C TRP A 300 -18.05 2.33 -11.14
N LEU A 301 -17.78 1.20 -10.47
CA LEU A 301 -16.46 0.56 -10.50
C LEU A 301 -16.15 -0.05 -11.88
N GLU A 302 -17.16 -0.54 -12.58
CA GLU A 302 -17.02 -1.09 -13.94
C GLU A 302 -16.67 0.00 -14.96
N GLY A 303 -17.25 1.19 -14.80
CA GLY A 303 -16.96 2.35 -15.63
C GLY A 303 -15.55 2.94 -15.45
N LEU A 304 -14.83 2.53 -14.40
CA LEU A 304 -13.42 2.87 -14.18
C LEU A 304 -12.52 1.85 -14.89
N THR A 305 -12.45 1.97 -16.22
CA THR A 305 -11.69 1.07 -17.09
C THR A 305 -10.18 1.32 -16.97
N LEU A 306 -9.42 0.24 -16.90
CA LEU A 306 -7.97 0.25 -16.72
C LEU A 306 -7.23 -0.10 -18.01
N ASN A 307 -6.06 0.50 -18.20
CA ASN A 307 -5.15 0.15 -19.28
C ASN A 307 -4.60 -1.28 -19.12
N ALA A 308 -4.22 -1.91 -20.23
CA ALA A 308 -3.58 -3.23 -20.21
C ALA A 308 -2.17 -3.18 -19.63
N GLY A 309 -1.75 -4.29 -19.05
CA GLY A 309 -0.37 -4.55 -18.66
C GLY A 309 -0.16 -4.50 -17.15
N VAL A 310 1.08 -4.65 -16.73
CA VAL A 310 1.49 -4.49 -15.33
C VAL A 310 2.05 -3.09 -15.11
N VAL A 311 1.81 -2.53 -13.92
CA VAL A 311 2.33 -1.23 -13.51
C VAL A 311 3.43 -1.43 -12.49
N ASP A 312 4.54 -0.71 -12.70
CA ASP A 312 5.71 -0.72 -11.81
C ASP A 312 6.12 -2.13 -11.38
N TYR A 313 6.21 -3.03 -12.35
CA TYR A 313 6.66 -4.41 -12.19
C TYR A 313 8.04 -4.59 -12.84
N HIS A 314 8.90 -5.44 -12.28
CA HIS A 314 10.16 -5.87 -12.89
C HIS A 314 10.38 -7.37 -12.74
#